data_AF-A0A7C5JCF7-F1
#
_entry.id   AF-A0A7C5JCF7-F1
#
_cell.length_a   1.000
_cell.length_b   1.000
_cell.length_c   1.000
_cell.angle_alpha   90.00
_cell.angle_beta   90.00
_cell.angle_gamma   90.00
#
_symmetry.space_group_name_H-M   'P 1'
#
loop_
_entity.id
_entity.type
_entity.pdbx_description
1 polymer ?
#
loop_
_entity_poly.entity_id
_entity_poly.type
_entity_poly.pdbx_seq_one_letter_code
_entity_poly.pdbx_strand_id
1 'polypeptide(L)'
;MAEDGPQPRRHFILDHTAQAEPFRRPGGGGGGKEVPRRNRQAHGSALLQQMEGLEPALEQAKTLQQESGVEEGFGLQIEFESFPDIELAFESLAAESSGIELRNVRHEEGKTLATVFVPDGKLQVLENKIKAYLEKDTPKGEPRNQKLIDAIRNIRVASIRSLWTDDPEVFPTEPDEAFWWEVWLPVGGDRLGVVGQFKQMAQGLGFRVAEGRIEFPERTVLLVYGSLEQMQRSVLTLNSIAELRRAKETADFFDSLPPEEQPDWVDELLQRMTVPNEGVAVPHVCLLDTGVNIAHPLLAPLIRDVDTHTVGPGWGTDDQEGHGTEMAGLALFGDLTPVLDLPAPVEVE
;
A
#
# COMPACT_ATOMS: atom_id res chain seq x y z
N MET A 1 21.76 -2.61 25.84
CA MET A 1 21.92 -4.07 26.04
C MET A 1 20.50 -4.59 26.17
N ALA A 2 19.97 -5.19 25.11
CA ALA A 2 18.58 -5.64 25.10
C ALA A 2 18.46 -6.85 26.02
N GLU A 3 17.52 -6.80 26.95
CA GLU A 3 17.14 -7.94 27.76
C GLU A 3 16.50 -9.00 26.84
N ASP A 4 16.99 -10.23 26.96
CA ASP A 4 16.45 -11.40 26.30
C ASP A 4 14.94 -11.51 26.58
N GLY A 5 14.11 -11.31 25.56
CA GLY A 5 12.69 -11.70 25.61
C GLY A 5 12.55 -13.18 25.99
N PRO A 6 11.37 -13.61 26.51
CA PRO A 6 11.22 -14.93 27.10
C PRO A 6 11.58 -16.01 26.07
N GLN A 7 12.71 -16.68 26.30
CA GLN A 7 13.14 -17.79 25.45
C GLN A 7 12.00 -18.81 25.35
N PRO A 8 11.68 -19.30 24.13
CA PRO A 8 10.64 -20.31 23.96
C PRO A 8 10.99 -21.48 24.88
N ARG A 9 10.11 -21.73 25.85
CA ARG A 9 10.28 -22.76 26.86
C ARG A 9 10.47 -24.10 26.15
N ARG A 10 11.73 -24.59 26.10
CA ARG A 10 12.21 -25.78 25.37
C ARG A 10 11.46 -27.11 25.63
N HIS A 11 10.49 -27.09 26.54
CA HIS A 11 9.64 -28.22 26.93
C HIS A 11 8.22 -28.16 26.34
N PHE A 12 7.82 -27.07 25.68
CA PHE A 12 6.63 -27.06 24.84
C PHE A 12 6.99 -27.52 23.43
N ILE A 13 6.92 -28.83 23.23
CA ILE A 13 6.92 -29.42 21.90
C ILE A 13 5.45 -29.41 21.46
N LEU A 14 5.10 -28.41 20.64
CA LEU A 14 3.76 -28.27 20.08
C LEU A 14 3.61 -29.23 18.89
N ASP A 15 3.48 -30.52 19.20
CA ASP A 15 3.11 -31.53 18.22
C ASP A 15 1.60 -31.46 17.94
N HIS A 16 1.20 -31.66 16.69
CA HIS A 16 -0.21 -31.68 16.25
C HIS A 16 -1.00 -30.36 16.40
N THR A 17 -0.34 -29.22 16.54
CA THR A 17 -1.00 -27.89 16.57
C THR A 17 -1.27 -27.31 15.19
N ALA A 18 -0.70 -27.90 14.14
CA ALA A 18 -0.93 -27.50 12.76
C ALA A 18 -1.34 -28.71 11.92
N GLN A 19 -2.35 -28.50 11.07
CA GLN A 19 -2.75 -29.48 10.06
C GLN A 19 -2.40 -28.90 8.69
N ALA A 20 -1.64 -29.66 7.91
CA ALA A 20 -1.37 -29.31 6.52
C ALA A 20 -2.66 -29.49 5.71
N GLU A 21 -3.30 -28.39 5.34
CA GLU A 21 -4.41 -28.42 4.40
C GLU A 21 -3.89 -28.15 2.97
N PRO A 22 -4.34 -28.94 1.98
CA PRO A 22 -4.08 -28.60 0.59
C PRO A 22 -4.75 -27.27 0.26
N PHE A 23 -3.99 -26.35 -0.34
CA PHE A 23 -4.50 -25.05 -0.78
C PHE A 23 -5.81 -25.21 -1.57
N ARG A 24 -6.91 -24.75 -0.97
CA ARG A 24 -8.20 -24.60 -1.65
C ARG A 24 -8.32 -23.14 -2.06
N ARG A 25 -8.33 -22.91 -3.38
CA ARG A 25 -8.77 -21.62 -3.93
C ARG A 25 -10.15 -21.33 -3.32
N PRO A 26 -10.41 -20.11 -2.80
CA PRO A 26 -11.76 -19.67 -2.52
C PRO A 26 -12.63 -20.02 -3.73
N GLY A 27 -13.78 -20.66 -3.50
CA GLY A 27 -14.65 -21.11 -4.58
C GLY A 27 -14.88 -19.95 -5.54
N GLY A 28 -14.42 -20.11 -6.79
CA GLY A 28 -14.43 -19.04 -7.77
C GLY A 28 -15.84 -18.49 -7.91
N GLY A 29 -16.01 -17.22 -7.52
CA GLY A 29 -17.18 -16.42 -7.83
C GLY A 29 -17.19 -16.16 -9.33
N GLY A 30 -17.44 -17.19 -10.13
CA GLY A 30 -17.65 -17.12 -11.57
C GLY A 30 -19.00 -16.51 -11.87
N GLY A 31 -19.15 -15.24 -11.50
CA GLY A 31 -20.32 -14.41 -11.74
C GLY A 31 -19.90 -12.98 -12.08
N GLY A 32 -18.72 -12.80 -12.68
CA GLY A 32 -18.38 -11.53 -13.30
C GLY A 32 -19.49 -11.18 -14.30
N LYS A 33 -20.05 -9.97 -14.19
CA LYS A 33 -21.01 -9.44 -15.17
C LYS A 33 -20.41 -9.66 -16.56
N GLU A 34 -21.24 -10.13 -17.49
CA GLU A 34 -20.79 -10.33 -18.87
C GLU A 34 -20.21 -9.02 -19.42
N VAL A 35 -18.95 -9.05 -19.85
CA VAL A 35 -18.28 -7.87 -20.41
C VAL A 35 -19.08 -7.46 -21.66
N PRO A 36 -19.71 -6.27 -21.69
CA PRO A 36 -20.56 -5.87 -22.80
C PRO A 36 -19.76 -5.77 -24.08
N ARG A 37 -20.29 -6.36 -25.15
CA ARG A 37 -19.66 -6.33 -26.47
C ARG A 37 -19.48 -4.91 -26.94
N ARG A 38 -18.28 -4.60 -27.44
CA ARG A 38 -17.96 -3.30 -28.03
C ARG A 38 -18.12 -3.33 -29.55
N ASN A 39 -18.16 -2.15 -30.16
CA ASN A 39 -17.93 -2.06 -31.60
C ASN A 39 -16.47 -2.43 -31.85
N ARG A 40 -16.25 -3.67 -32.29
CA ARG A 40 -14.92 -4.28 -32.47
C ARG A 40 -13.95 -3.38 -33.21
N GLN A 41 -14.35 -2.84 -34.34
CA GLN A 41 -13.49 -2.01 -35.18
C GLN A 41 -13.18 -0.67 -34.50
N ALA A 42 -14.21 0.05 -34.07
CA ALA A 42 -14.00 1.35 -33.42
C ALA A 42 -13.18 1.24 -32.12
N HIS A 43 -13.50 0.25 -31.28
CA HIS A 43 -12.87 0.05 -29.98
C HIS A 43 -11.43 -0.46 -30.11
N GLY A 44 -11.21 -1.51 -30.90
CA GLY A 44 -9.87 -2.06 -31.09
C GLY A 44 -8.92 -1.08 -31.78
N SER A 45 -9.39 -0.31 -32.77
CA SER A 45 -8.56 0.74 -33.40
C SER A 45 -8.23 1.87 -32.43
N ALA A 46 -9.17 2.29 -31.57
CA ALA A 46 -8.89 3.30 -30.55
C ALA A 46 -7.82 2.84 -29.54
N LEU A 47 -7.88 1.58 -29.11
CA LEU A 47 -6.87 1.02 -28.21
C LEU A 47 -5.50 0.84 -28.89
N LEU A 48 -5.45 0.49 -30.18
CA LEU A 48 -4.20 0.47 -30.93
C LEU A 48 -3.57 1.86 -31.02
N GLN A 49 -4.37 2.89 -31.27
CA GLN A 49 -3.88 4.28 -31.30
C GLN A 49 -3.32 4.71 -29.92
N GLN A 50 -3.94 4.28 -28.82
CA GLN A 50 -3.40 4.51 -27.47
C GLN A 50 -2.06 3.81 -27.28
N MET A 51 -1.91 2.56 -27.74
CA MET A 51 -0.64 1.81 -27.69
C MET A 51 0.47 2.48 -28.50
N GLU A 52 0.17 2.89 -29.73
CA GLU A 52 1.11 3.65 -30.59
C GLU A 52 1.54 4.96 -29.90
N GLY A 53 0.62 5.61 -29.17
CA GLY A 53 0.92 6.80 -28.37
C GLY A 53 1.91 6.57 -27.22
N LEU A 54 2.23 5.33 -26.86
CA LEU A 54 3.20 5.00 -25.80
C LEU A 54 4.64 4.92 -26.32
N GLU A 55 4.85 4.78 -27.64
CA GLU A 55 6.19 4.62 -28.22
C GLU A 55 7.15 5.76 -27.82
N PRO A 56 6.77 7.05 -27.86
CA PRO A 56 7.67 8.12 -27.45
C PRO A 56 8.11 8.02 -25.98
N ALA A 57 7.20 7.58 -25.10
CA ALA A 57 7.51 7.41 -23.68
C ALA A 57 8.43 6.21 -23.44
N LEU A 58 8.32 5.16 -24.26
CA LEU A 58 9.17 3.98 -24.18
C LEU A 58 10.61 4.32 -24.60
N GLU A 59 10.79 5.07 -25.69
CA GLU A 59 12.10 5.57 -26.13
C GLU A 59 12.71 6.56 -25.11
N GLN A 60 11.88 7.45 -24.53
CA GLN A 60 12.32 8.36 -23.48
C GLN A 60 12.76 7.58 -22.22
N ALA A 61 11.97 6.61 -21.77
CA ALA A 61 12.28 5.80 -20.59
C ALA A 61 13.59 5.04 -20.78
N LYS A 62 13.79 4.42 -21.95
CA LYS A 62 15.04 3.76 -22.31
C LYS A 62 16.24 4.70 -22.23
N THR A 63 16.12 5.91 -22.79
CA THR A 63 17.19 6.91 -22.74
C THR A 63 17.55 7.29 -21.30
N LEU A 64 16.54 7.62 -20.48
CA LEU A 64 16.74 8.01 -19.08
C LEU A 64 17.36 6.88 -18.23
N GLN A 65 16.93 5.64 -18.47
CA GLN A 65 17.46 4.46 -17.80
C GLN A 65 18.93 4.23 -18.17
N GLN A 66 19.27 4.33 -19.47
CA GLN A 66 20.66 4.24 -19.94
C GLN A 66 21.55 5.31 -19.32
N GLU A 67 21.10 6.57 -19.30
CA GLU A 67 21.82 7.68 -18.66
C GLU A 67 22.01 7.49 -17.15
N SER A 68 21.12 6.73 -16.52
CA SER A 68 21.18 6.39 -15.09
C SER A 68 22.03 5.14 -14.79
N GLY A 69 22.73 4.60 -15.78
CA GLY A 69 23.65 3.48 -15.62
C GLY A 69 23.00 2.09 -15.67
N VAL A 70 21.75 1.99 -16.16
CA VAL A 70 21.10 0.70 -16.43
C VAL A 70 21.70 0.08 -17.68
N GLU A 71 22.21 -1.15 -17.56
CA GLU A 71 22.77 -1.91 -18.70
C GLU A 71 21.73 -2.82 -19.35
N GLU A 72 20.80 -3.36 -18.55
CA GLU A 72 19.76 -4.30 -18.97
C GLU A 72 18.47 -4.10 -18.16
N GLY A 73 17.36 -4.67 -18.63
CA GLY A 73 16.06 -4.55 -17.95
C GLY A 73 15.31 -3.26 -18.30
N PHE A 74 15.60 -2.66 -19.45
CA PHE A 74 14.88 -1.49 -19.94
C PHE A 74 13.40 -1.80 -20.13
N GLY A 75 12.54 -0.82 -19.88
CA GLY A 75 11.11 -0.98 -20.07
C GLY A 75 10.28 0.16 -19.52
N LEU A 76 8.98 0.03 -19.71
CA LEU A 76 7.99 1.04 -19.34
C LEU A 76 6.88 0.40 -18.50
N GLN A 77 6.42 1.13 -17.50
CA GLN A 77 5.23 0.75 -16.74
C GLN A 77 3.98 1.34 -17.42
N ILE A 78 3.00 0.49 -17.70
CA ILE A 78 1.77 0.83 -18.43
C ILE A 78 0.57 0.45 -17.57
N GLU A 79 -0.34 1.39 -17.38
CA GLU A 79 -1.60 1.17 -16.67
C GLU A 79 -2.74 0.90 -17.66
N PHE A 80 -3.48 -0.17 -17.39
CA PHE A 80 -4.70 -0.56 -18.09
C PHE A 80 -5.90 -0.28 -17.17
N GLU A 81 -6.79 0.62 -17.58
CA GLU A 81 -8.01 0.97 -16.87
C GLU A 81 -9.20 0.24 -17.50
N SER A 82 -10.03 -0.41 -16.68
CA SER A 82 -11.30 -0.98 -17.13
C SER A 82 -12.42 0.06 -17.20
N PHE A 83 -13.50 -0.28 -17.88
CA PHE A 83 -14.75 0.47 -17.71
C PHE A 83 -15.31 0.26 -16.29
N PRO A 84 -16.06 1.24 -15.74
CA PRO A 84 -16.75 1.08 -14.46
C PRO A 84 -17.63 -0.18 -14.43
N ASP A 85 -17.60 -0.87 -13.30
CA ASP A 85 -18.32 -2.11 -13.01
C ASP A 85 -18.00 -3.28 -13.95
N ILE A 86 -16.88 -3.20 -14.68
CA ILE A 86 -16.37 -4.28 -15.53
C ILE A 86 -15.05 -4.80 -14.97
N GLU A 87 -15.04 -6.09 -14.66
CA GLU A 87 -13.84 -6.81 -14.24
C GLU A 87 -12.85 -6.92 -15.40
N LEU A 88 -11.62 -6.48 -15.17
CA LEU A 88 -10.53 -6.63 -16.12
C LEU A 88 -9.93 -8.03 -16.01
N ALA A 89 -9.81 -8.74 -17.13
CA ALA A 89 -9.07 -10.00 -17.20
C ALA A 89 -7.54 -9.77 -17.13
N PHE A 90 -7.07 -9.08 -16.08
CA PHE A 90 -5.70 -8.55 -15.95
C PHE A 90 -4.61 -9.62 -16.04
N GLU A 91 -4.90 -10.86 -15.64
CA GLU A 91 -3.98 -12.01 -15.76
C GLU A 91 -3.53 -12.22 -17.21
N SER A 92 -4.40 -11.89 -18.17
CA SER A 92 -4.10 -12.02 -19.60
C SER A 92 -3.25 -10.88 -20.16
N LEU A 93 -2.93 -9.86 -19.37
CA LEU A 93 -1.95 -8.82 -19.72
C LEU A 93 -0.51 -9.30 -19.48
N ALA A 94 -0.28 -10.19 -18.50
CA ALA A 94 1.03 -10.76 -18.25
C ALA A 94 1.47 -11.72 -19.37
N ALA A 95 2.77 -11.74 -19.64
CA ALA A 95 3.41 -12.68 -20.55
C ALA A 95 4.87 -12.91 -20.11
N GLU A 96 5.05 -13.78 -19.12
CA GLU A 96 6.35 -14.07 -18.48
C GLU A 96 7.44 -14.47 -19.49
N SER A 97 7.09 -15.24 -20.52
CA SER A 97 8.04 -15.64 -21.57
C SER A 97 8.59 -14.47 -22.40
N SER A 98 7.93 -13.31 -22.32
CA SER A 98 8.36 -12.05 -22.93
C SER A 98 8.83 -11.02 -21.90
N GLY A 99 8.91 -11.39 -20.61
CA GLY A 99 9.25 -10.48 -19.51
C GLY A 99 8.17 -9.46 -19.18
N ILE A 100 6.94 -9.62 -19.70
CA ILE A 100 5.82 -8.73 -19.38
C ILE A 100 5.20 -9.20 -18.07
N GLU A 101 5.26 -8.37 -17.06
CA GLU A 101 4.92 -8.73 -15.68
C GLU A 101 3.87 -7.78 -15.10
N LEU A 102 2.83 -8.36 -14.49
CA LEU A 102 1.87 -7.60 -13.71
C LEU A 102 2.55 -7.10 -12.43
N ARG A 103 2.55 -5.78 -12.21
CA ARG A 103 3.16 -5.14 -11.04
C ARG A 103 2.18 -5.04 -9.89
N ASN A 104 1.02 -4.47 -10.14
CA ASN A 104 -0.05 -4.31 -9.16
C ASN A 104 -1.43 -4.26 -9.84
N VAL A 105 -2.47 -4.49 -9.04
CA VAL A 105 -3.88 -4.33 -9.44
C VAL A 105 -4.59 -3.56 -8.34
N ARG A 106 -5.34 -2.52 -8.72
CA ARG A 106 -6.16 -1.72 -7.82
C ARG A 106 -7.60 -1.69 -8.25
N HIS A 107 -8.47 -1.45 -7.28
CA HIS A 107 -9.90 -1.28 -7.48
C HIS A 107 -10.30 0.10 -6.94
N GLU A 108 -10.64 1.01 -7.85
CA GLU A 108 -10.95 2.41 -7.51
C GLU A 108 -12.24 2.82 -8.24
N GLU A 109 -13.21 3.36 -7.51
CA GLU A 109 -14.48 3.89 -8.07
C GLU A 109 -15.20 2.88 -9.01
N GLY A 110 -15.19 1.60 -8.64
CA GLY A 110 -15.80 0.52 -9.44
C GLY A 110 -15.00 0.13 -10.70
N LYS A 111 -13.79 0.64 -10.89
CA LYS A 111 -12.89 0.28 -11.99
C LYS A 111 -11.76 -0.62 -11.50
N THR A 112 -11.23 -1.43 -12.40
CA THR A 112 -9.98 -2.18 -12.19
C THR A 112 -8.85 -1.46 -12.92
N LEU A 113 -7.78 -1.15 -12.20
CA LEU A 113 -6.54 -0.57 -12.72
C LEU A 113 -5.44 -1.62 -12.60
N ALA A 114 -4.82 -2.01 -13.71
CA ALA A 114 -3.73 -2.98 -13.72
C ALA A 114 -2.46 -2.33 -14.28
N THR A 115 -1.40 -2.26 -13.46
CA THR A 115 -0.10 -1.75 -13.88
C THR A 115 0.80 -2.90 -14.29
N VAL A 116 1.37 -2.82 -15.48
CA VAL A 116 2.18 -3.87 -16.10
C VAL A 116 3.52 -3.29 -16.52
N PHE A 117 4.60 -3.99 -16.19
CA PHE A 117 5.90 -3.69 -16.76
C PHE A 117 6.04 -4.34 -18.13
N VAL A 118 6.41 -3.55 -19.13
CA VAL A 118 6.64 -4.00 -20.50
C VAL A 118 8.10 -3.73 -20.86
N PRO A 119 8.91 -4.78 -21.10
CA PRO A 119 10.29 -4.61 -21.51
C PRO A 119 10.42 -3.87 -22.86
N ASP A 120 11.59 -3.25 -23.06
CA ASP A 120 11.96 -2.64 -24.33
C ASP A 120 11.76 -3.62 -25.51
N GLY A 121 11.16 -3.13 -26.60
CA GLY A 121 10.83 -3.93 -27.77
C GLY A 121 9.72 -4.99 -27.59
N LYS A 122 9.03 -5.06 -26.44
CA LYS A 122 7.97 -6.05 -26.18
C LYS A 122 6.54 -5.50 -26.26
N LEU A 123 6.36 -4.20 -26.50
CA LEU A 123 5.04 -3.57 -26.67
C LEU A 123 4.16 -4.29 -27.72
N GLN A 124 4.79 -4.74 -28.81
CA GLN A 124 4.14 -5.47 -29.89
C GLN A 124 3.39 -6.74 -29.43
N VAL A 125 3.80 -7.37 -28.31
CA VAL A 125 3.10 -8.55 -27.74
C VAL A 125 1.67 -8.19 -27.32
N LEU A 126 1.47 -7.03 -26.71
CA LEU A 126 0.16 -6.54 -26.27
C LEU A 126 -0.65 -6.02 -27.46
N GLU A 127 -0.02 -5.30 -28.39
CA GLU A 127 -0.67 -4.89 -29.64
C GLU A 127 -1.17 -6.10 -30.45
N ASN A 128 -0.41 -7.19 -30.49
CA ASN A 128 -0.82 -8.41 -31.17
C ASN A 128 -2.09 -9.03 -30.56
N LYS A 129 -2.35 -8.81 -29.26
CA LYS A 129 -3.62 -9.21 -28.64
C LYS A 129 -4.78 -8.37 -29.18
N ILE A 130 -4.59 -7.06 -29.36
CA ILE A 130 -5.60 -6.14 -29.92
C ILE A 130 -5.81 -6.41 -31.43
N LYS A 131 -4.74 -6.62 -32.21
CA LYS A 131 -4.81 -7.01 -33.64
C LYS A 131 -5.55 -8.33 -33.81
N ALA A 132 -5.26 -9.33 -32.99
CA ALA A 132 -6.00 -10.59 -32.99
C ALA A 132 -7.49 -10.39 -32.61
N TYR A 133 -7.78 -9.48 -31.67
CA TYR A 133 -9.16 -9.09 -31.37
C TYR A 133 -9.84 -8.44 -32.57
N LEU A 134 -9.16 -7.66 -33.41
CA LEU A 134 -9.74 -7.02 -34.60
C LEU A 134 -9.96 -7.97 -35.77
N GLU A 135 -9.05 -8.94 -35.97
CA GLU A 135 -8.95 -9.67 -37.24
C GLU A 135 -9.31 -11.15 -37.14
N LYS A 136 -9.28 -11.73 -35.94
CA LYS A 136 -9.34 -13.19 -35.75
C LYS A 136 -10.46 -13.58 -34.82
N ASP A 137 -11.12 -14.68 -35.16
CA ASP A 137 -12.11 -15.30 -34.29
C ASP A 137 -11.54 -16.59 -33.67
N THR A 138 -12.13 -16.99 -32.56
CA THR A 138 -11.94 -18.30 -31.93
C THR A 138 -12.73 -19.36 -32.72
N PRO A 139 -12.46 -20.66 -32.52
CA PRO A 139 -13.26 -21.72 -33.14
C PRO A 139 -14.77 -21.66 -32.84
N LYS A 140 -15.17 -20.93 -31.79
CA LYS A 140 -16.56 -20.69 -31.40
C LYS A 140 -17.20 -19.48 -32.09
N GLY A 141 -16.46 -18.78 -32.95
CA GLY A 141 -16.94 -17.59 -33.67
C GLY A 141 -16.88 -16.28 -32.87
N GLU A 142 -16.26 -16.28 -31.69
CA GLU A 142 -16.05 -15.07 -30.87
C GLU A 142 -14.71 -14.41 -31.21
N PRO A 143 -14.60 -13.07 -31.24
CA PRO A 143 -13.32 -12.39 -31.40
C PRO A 143 -12.25 -12.90 -30.41
N ARG A 144 -11.01 -13.08 -30.85
CA ARG A 144 -9.92 -13.47 -29.94
C ARG A 144 -9.70 -12.39 -28.89
N ASN A 145 -9.32 -12.79 -27.68
CA ASN A 145 -9.06 -11.89 -26.54
C ASN A 145 -10.25 -10.98 -26.15
N GLN A 146 -11.47 -11.28 -26.60
CA GLN A 146 -12.64 -10.43 -26.40
C GLN A 146 -12.85 -10.01 -24.94
N LYS A 147 -12.78 -10.96 -24.00
CA LYS A 147 -12.98 -10.69 -22.57
C LYS A 147 -12.02 -9.62 -22.02
N LEU A 148 -10.78 -9.61 -22.47
CA LEU A 148 -9.79 -8.61 -22.08
C LEU A 148 -10.06 -7.29 -22.79
N ILE A 149 -10.15 -7.31 -24.12
CA ILE A 149 -10.17 -6.08 -24.92
C ILE A 149 -11.48 -5.29 -24.74
N ASP A 150 -12.63 -5.97 -24.63
CA ASP A 150 -13.93 -5.30 -24.38
C ASP A 150 -14.00 -4.66 -22.97
N ALA A 151 -13.15 -5.10 -22.04
CA ALA A 151 -13.06 -4.59 -20.69
C ALA A 151 -12.13 -3.37 -20.55
N ILE A 152 -11.09 -3.27 -21.38
CA ILE A 152 -10.14 -2.15 -21.35
C ILE A 152 -10.81 -0.89 -21.90
N ARG A 153 -10.79 0.18 -21.11
CA ARG A 153 -11.23 1.53 -21.48
C ARG A 153 -10.07 2.40 -21.94
N ASN A 154 -8.96 2.35 -21.20
CA ASN A 154 -7.82 3.24 -21.41
C ASN A 154 -6.50 2.52 -21.16
N ILE A 155 -5.48 2.89 -21.92
CA ILE A 155 -4.10 2.42 -21.79
C ILE A 155 -3.21 3.66 -21.75
N ARG A 156 -2.40 3.79 -20.71
CA ARG A 156 -1.53 4.95 -20.50
C ARG A 156 -0.23 4.57 -19.81
N VAL A 157 0.77 5.44 -19.89
CA VAL A 157 1.97 5.34 -19.04
C VAL A 157 1.53 5.38 -17.58
N ALA A 158 2.09 4.49 -16.76
CA ALA A 158 1.83 4.46 -15.33
C ALA A 158 2.34 5.76 -14.69
N SER A 159 1.47 6.43 -13.95
CA SER A 159 1.83 7.57 -13.12
C SER A 159 2.34 7.11 -11.76
N ILE A 160 2.80 8.04 -10.91
CA ILE A 160 3.12 7.69 -9.52
C ILE A 160 1.91 7.10 -8.77
N ARG A 161 0.71 7.63 -9.05
CA ARG A 161 -0.56 7.14 -8.50
C ARG A 161 -0.87 5.73 -8.98
N SER A 162 -0.36 5.37 -10.17
CA SER A 162 -0.43 4.03 -10.73
C SER A 162 0.43 3.00 -10.01
N LEU A 163 1.26 3.41 -9.05
CA LEU A 163 2.09 2.54 -8.23
C LEU A 163 1.68 2.57 -6.76
N TRP A 164 0.87 3.53 -6.33
CA TRP A 164 0.40 3.64 -4.95
C TRP A 164 -0.58 2.54 -4.59
N THR A 165 -0.29 1.72 -3.58
CA THR A 165 -1.16 0.62 -3.12
C THR A 165 -1.51 0.69 -1.64
N ASP A 166 -1.19 1.80 -0.99
CA ASP A 166 -1.68 2.11 0.35
C ASP A 166 -3.07 2.73 0.28
N ASP A 167 -3.61 3.10 1.44
CA ASP A 167 -4.83 3.89 1.51
C ASP A 167 -4.73 5.16 0.63
N PRO A 168 -5.70 5.45 -0.24
CA PRO A 168 -5.74 6.69 -1.01
C PRO A 168 -5.71 7.96 -0.14
N GLU A 169 -6.19 7.89 1.11
CA GLU A 169 -6.23 9.04 2.04
C GLU A 169 -4.85 9.47 2.53
N VAL A 170 -3.88 8.54 2.58
CA VAL A 170 -2.49 8.84 3.02
C VAL A 170 -1.55 9.21 1.86
N PHE A 171 -2.08 9.29 0.63
CA PHE A 171 -1.32 9.74 -0.52
C PHE A 171 -0.98 11.23 -0.37
N PRO A 172 0.30 11.64 -0.53
CA PRO A 172 0.72 13.03 -0.34
C PRO A 172 0.01 13.99 -1.31
N THR A 173 -0.46 15.13 -0.79
CA THR A 173 -1.12 16.17 -1.60
C THR A 173 -0.18 17.29 -2.01
N GLU A 174 0.83 17.58 -1.18
CA GLU A 174 1.81 18.64 -1.44
C GLU A 174 3.01 18.09 -2.22
N PRO A 175 3.42 18.72 -3.34
CA PRO A 175 4.52 18.21 -4.17
C PRO A 175 5.87 18.11 -3.45
N ASP A 176 6.12 18.99 -2.49
CA ASP A 176 7.37 19.08 -1.72
C ASP A 176 7.35 18.26 -0.43
N GLU A 177 6.20 17.67 -0.06
CA GLU A 177 6.12 16.76 1.08
C GLU A 177 7.07 15.58 0.88
N ALA A 178 8.06 15.48 1.77
CA ALA A 178 9.06 14.43 1.76
C ALA A 178 8.91 13.54 2.99
N PHE A 179 8.83 12.23 2.74
CA PHE A 179 8.63 11.21 3.76
C PHE A 179 9.32 9.92 3.31
N TRP A 180 9.31 8.92 4.20
CA TRP A 180 9.80 7.59 3.88
C TRP A 180 8.74 6.81 3.08
N TRP A 181 9.10 6.44 1.86
CA TRP A 181 8.33 5.57 0.99
C TRP A 181 8.72 4.12 1.26
N GLU A 182 7.74 3.24 1.42
CA GLU A 182 7.97 1.82 1.17
C GLU A 182 7.99 1.59 -0.34
N VAL A 183 9.13 1.18 -0.86
CA VAL A 183 9.30 0.81 -2.26
C VAL A 183 9.35 -0.69 -2.38
N TRP A 184 8.32 -1.26 -2.99
CA TRP A 184 8.17 -2.68 -3.18
C TRP A 184 8.69 -3.05 -4.58
N LEU A 185 9.78 -3.81 -4.60
CA LEU A 185 10.46 -4.26 -5.81
C LEU A 185 10.06 -5.72 -6.12
N PRO A 186 9.92 -6.09 -7.40
CA PRO A 186 9.80 -7.48 -7.80
C PRO A 186 11.11 -8.22 -7.50
N VAL A 187 11.01 -9.53 -7.31
CA VAL A 187 12.20 -10.38 -7.18
C VAL A 187 12.89 -10.60 -8.53
N GLY A 188 12.11 -10.70 -9.61
CA GLY A 188 12.61 -11.01 -10.94
C GLY A 188 13.40 -12.33 -10.98
N GLY A 189 14.34 -12.44 -11.92
CA GLY A 189 15.29 -13.55 -12.01
C GLY A 189 16.50 -13.44 -11.07
N ASP A 190 16.77 -12.24 -10.54
CA ASP A 190 17.88 -11.94 -9.63
C ASP A 190 17.48 -10.86 -8.63
N ARG A 191 17.12 -11.29 -7.41
CA ARG A 191 16.72 -10.40 -6.31
C ARG A 191 17.79 -9.36 -5.99
N LEU A 192 19.05 -9.79 -5.91
CA LEU A 192 20.13 -8.92 -5.48
C LEU A 192 20.48 -7.91 -6.57
N GLY A 193 20.46 -8.34 -7.83
CA GLY A 193 20.61 -7.48 -9.00
C GLY A 193 19.55 -6.39 -9.05
N VAL A 194 18.27 -6.75 -8.92
CA VAL A 194 17.15 -5.77 -8.94
C VAL A 194 17.30 -4.74 -7.80
N VAL A 195 17.56 -5.19 -6.58
CA VAL A 195 17.74 -4.29 -5.43
C VAL A 195 18.96 -3.39 -5.62
N GLY A 196 20.09 -3.93 -6.08
CA GLY A 196 21.32 -3.17 -6.31
C GLY A 196 21.15 -2.09 -7.38
N GLN A 197 20.56 -2.47 -8.52
CA GLN A 197 20.28 -1.54 -9.61
C GLN A 197 19.32 -0.43 -9.16
N PHE A 198 18.24 -0.77 -8.45
CA PHE A 198 17.32 0.22 -7.91
C PHE A 198 18.02 1.19 -6.94
N LYS A 199 18.80 0.69 -5.97
CA LYS A 199 19.52 1.54 -5.00
C LYS A 199 20.45 2.51 -5.71
N GLN A 200 21.20 2.04 -6.72
CA GLN A 200 22.10 2.89 -7.51
C GLN A 200 21.34 4.01 -8.24
N MET A 201 20.24 3.67 -8.93
CA MET A 201 19.42 4.68 -9.63
C MET A 201 18.80 5.69 -8.65
N ALA A 202 18.20 5.21 -7.56
CA ALA A 202 17.57 6.06 -6.57
C ALA A 202 18.57 7.04 -5.93
N GLN A 203 19.77 6.56 -5.58
CA GLN A 203 20.83 7.43 -5.06
C GLN A 203 21.33 8.44 -6.10
N GLY A 204 21.47 8.04 -7.37
CA GLY A 204 21.83 8.94 -8.46
C GLY A 204 20.81 10.06 -8.71
N LEU A 205 19.53 9.78 -8.41
CA LEU A 205 18.42 10.75 -8.46
C LEU A 205 18.29 11.57 -7.16
N GLY A 206 19.19 11.39 -6.20
CA GLY A 206 19.24 12.15 -4.95
C GLY A 206 18.28 11.67 -3.86
N PHE A 207 17.71 10.48 -3.97
CA PHE A 207 16.94 9.89 -2.86
C PHE A 207 17.88 9.37 -1.77
N ARG A 208 17.42 9.43 -0.51
CA ARG A 208 18.11 8.73 0.58
C ARG A 208 17.50 7.34 0.69
N VAL A 209 18.32 6.30 0.56
CA VAL A 209 17.86 4.91 0.68
C VAL A 209 18.37 4.33 1.98
N ALA A 210 17.47 3.77 2.80
CA ALA A 210 17.86 3.11 4.04
C ALA A 210 18.70 1.84 3.76
N GLU A 211 19.52 1.46 4.75
CA GLU A 211 20.37 0.26 4.61
C GLU A 211 19.52 -1.02 4.63
N GLY A 212 18.56 -1.08 5.55
CA GLY A 212 17.67 -2.22 5.76
C GLY A 212 16.77 -2.55 4.57
N ARG A 213 16.30 -3.79 4.54
CA ARG A 213 15.30 -4.30 3.59
C ARG A 213 14.50 -5.42 4.21
N ILE A 214 13.25 -5.58 3.76
CA ILE A 214 12.41 -6.71 4.11
C ILE A 214 12.23 -7.59 2.87
N GLU A 215 12.35 -8.90 3.04
CA GLU A 215 12.31 -9.87 1.96
C GLU A 215 11.08 -10.78 2.08
N PHE A 216 10.15 -10.65 1.13
CA PHE A 216 9.04 -11.58 0.93
C PHE A 216 9.36 -12.56 -0.20
N PRO A 217 8.58 -13.66 -0.38
CA PRO A 217 8.81 -14.59 -1.49
C PRO A 217 8.79 -13.92 -2.87
N GLU A 218 7.86 -12.99 -3.10
CA GLU A 218 7.63 -12.36 -4.41
C GLU A 218 8.07 -10.88 -4.48
N ARG A 219 8.49 -10.29 -3.35
CA ARG A 219 8.82 -8.87 -3.25
C ARG A 219 10.01 -8.60 -2.32
N THR A 220 10.71 -7.51 -2.57
CA THR A 220 11.65 -6.90 -1.61
C THR A 220 11.19 -5.49 -1.29
N VAL A 221 11.09 -5.13 -0.02
CA VAL A 221 10.68 -3.79 0.41
C VAL A 221 11.91 -3.01 0.88
N LEU A 222 12.06 -1.80 0.35
CA LEU A 222 13.08 -0.84 0.74
C LEU A 222 12.43 0.42 1.29
N LEU A 223 13.10 1.11 2.21
CA LEU A 223 12.71 2.45 2.62
C LEU A 223 13.52 3.49 1.85
N VAL A 224 12.81 4.42 1.22
CA VAL A 224 13.39 5.50 0.40
C VAL A 224 12.81 6.82 0.84
N TYR A 225 13.63 7.81 1.20
CA TYR A 225 13.18 9.14 1.55
C TYR A 225 13.31 10.09 0.35
N GLY A 226 12.22 10.79 0.03
CA GLY A 226 12.18 11.84 -1.00
C GLY A 226 10.80 12.46 -1.10
N SER A 227 10.67 13.54 -1.89
CA SER A 227 9.38 14.21 -2.08
C SER A 227 8.49 13.56 -3.14
N LEU A 228 7.18 13.85 -3.10
CA LEU A 228 6.25 13.45 -4.16
C LEU A 228 6.73 13.92 -5.54
N GLU A 229 7.14 15.18 -5.67
CA GLU A 229 7.64 15.74 -6.93
C GLU A 229 8.89 15.00 -7.42
N GLN A 230 9.83 14.66 -6.51
CA GLN A 230 11.03 13.90 -6.87
C GLN A 230 10.66 12.50 -7.39
N MET A 231 9.71 11.84 -6.72
CA MET A 231 9.23 10.51 -7.13
C MET A 231 8.51 10.55 -8.48
N GLN A 232 7.66 11.56 -8.72
CA GLN A 232 6.98 11.78 -9.99
C GLN A 232 7.95 11.97 -11.16
N ARG A 233 8.99 12.80 -10.98
CA ARG A 233 10.02 13.04 -12.00
C ARG A 233 10.88 11.81 -12.28
N SER A 234 10.93 10.87 -11.34
CA SER A 234 11.80 9.69 -11.40
C SER A 234 11.11 8.43 -11.93
N VAL A 235 9.79 8.45 -12.15
CA VAL A 235 8.99 7.23 -12.42
C VAL A 235 9.44 6.47 -13.68
N LEU A 236 9.90 7.18 -14.71
CA LEU A 236 10.40 6.56 -15.94
C LEU A 236 11.77 5.91 -15.75
N THR A 237 12.61 6.48 -14.87
CA THR A 237 13.93 5.93 -14.54
C THR A 237 13.81 4.75 -13.60
N LEU A 238 13.00 4.86 -12.54
CA LEU A 238 12.79 3.83 -11.52
C LEU A 238 11.75 2.78 -11.98
N ASN A 239 12.05 2.11 -13.09
CA ASN A 239 11.14 1.19 -13.76
C ASN A 239 10.85 -0.13 -13.00
N SER A 240 11.58 -0.37 -11.91
CA SER A 240 11.50 -1.60 -11.10
C SER A 240 10.53 -1.49 -9.92
N ILE A 241 9.88 -0.34 -9.72
CA ILE A 241 8.90 -0.17 -8.64
C ILE A 241 7.63 -0.94 -9.00
N ALA A 242 7.26 -1.95 -8.21
CA ALA A 242 6.00 -2.65 -8.37
C ALA A 242 4.85 -1.95 -7.62
N GLU A 243 5.13 -1.53 -6.39
CA GLU A 243 4.16 -0.91 -5.50
C GLU A 243 4.86 0.15 -4.63
N LEU A 244 4.09 1.15 -4.20
CA LEU A 244 4.49 2.21 -3.28
C LEU A 244 3.48 2.35 -2.15
N ARG A 245 3.99 2.62 -0.95
CA ARG A 245 3.19 2.95 0.23
C ARG A 245 3.88 4.00 1.08
N ARG A 246 3.14 4.63 2.00
CA ARG A 246 3.75 5.43 3.05
C ARG A 246 4.36 4.47 4.07
N ALA A 247 5.62 4.67 4.43
CA ALA A 247 6.18 3.93 5.55
C ALA A 247 5.46 4.38 6.82
N LYS A 248 4.93 3.40 7.56
CA LYS A 248 4.20 3.63 8.80
C LYS A 248 5.17 3.48 9.95
N GLU A 249 5.12 4.38 10.92
CA GLU A 249 5.82 4.13 12.16
C GLU A 249 5.15 2.96 12.89
N THR A 250 5.97 2.12 13.52
CA THR A 250 5.47 1.01 14.32
C THR A 250 5.27 1.47 15.75
N ALA A 251 4.36 0.82 16.49
CA ALA A 251 4.16 1.09 17.93
C ALA A 251 5.49 1.07 18.73
N ASP A 252 6.43 0.20 18.34
CA ASP A 252 7.77 0.10 18.96
C ASP A 252 8.55 1.42 18.99
N PHE A 253 8.34 2.31 18.00
CA PHE A 253 8.97 3.64 18.01
C PHE A 253 8.47 4.46 19.19
N PHE A 254 7.15 4.52 19.39
CA PHE A 254 6.52 5.27 20.47
C PHE A 254 6.74 4.62 21.84
N ASP A 255 6.64 3.29 21.91
CA ASP A 255 6.89 2.52 23.14
C ASP A 255 8.34 2.66 23.63
N SER A 256 9.28 2.82 22.69
CA SER A 256 10.71 3.00 22.99
C SER A 256 11.12 4.46 23.22
N LEU A 257 10.20 5.43 23.14
CA LEU A 257 10.53 6.84 23.34
C LEU A 257 11.05 7.08 24.76
N PRO A 258 12.16 7.82 24.90
CA PRO A 258 12.67 8.16 26.21
C PRO A 258 11.69 9.11 26.94
N PRO A 259 11.59 9.05 28.29
CA PRO A 259 10.60 9.83 29.05
C PRO A 259 10.64 11.35 28.81
N GLU A 260 11.78 11.89 28.40
CA GLU A 260 11.95 13.30 28.04
C GLU A 260 11.28 13.73 26.73
N GLU A 261 11.04 12.80 25.79
CA GLU A 261 10.43 13.09 24.48
C GLU A 261 8.91 12.87 24.49
N GLN A 262 8.41 11.96 25.33
CA GLN A 262 6.97 11.64 25.42
C GLN A 262 6.06 12.86 25.66
N PRO A 263 6.41 13.85 26.51
CA PRO A 263 5.56 15.02 26.72
C PRO A 263 5.31 15.86 25.47
N ASP A 264 6.30 16.00 24.58
CA ASP A 264 6.15 16.78 23.36
C ASP A 264 5.13 16.14 22.41
N TRP A 265 5.12 14.80 22.31
CA TRP A 265 4.14 14.04 21.54
C TRP A 265 2.73 14.13 22.14
N VAL A 266 2.63 14.09 23.47
CA VAL A 266 1.36 14.27 24.17
C VAL A 266 0.80 15.67 23.95
N ASP A 267 1.63 16.70 24.09
CA ASP A 267 1.23 18.10 23.91
C ASP A 267 0.84 18.40 22.45
N GLU A 268 1.52 17.81 21.47
CA GLU A 268 1.16 17.88 20.06
C GLU A 268 -0.22 17.24 19.81
N LEU A 269 -0.44 16.01 20.28
CA LEU A 269 -1.72 15.32 20.14
C LEU A 269 -2.86 16.11 20.80
N LEU A 270 -2.63 16.66 22.00
CA LEU A 270 -3.61 17.51 22.68
C LEU A 270 -3.99 18.77 21.88
N GLN A 271 -3.06 19.36 21.12
CA GLN A 271 -3.33 20.56 20.31
C GLN A 271 -4.25 20.30 19.13
N ARG A 272 -4.23 19.08 18.58
CA ARG A 272 -5.06 18.68 17.43
C ARG A 272 -6.27 17.82 17.82
N MET A 273 -6.38 17.47 19.09
CA MET A 273 -7.53 16.75 19.64
C MET A 273 -8.69 17.71 19.90
N THR A 274 -9.88 17.33 19.42
CA THR A 274 -11.14 18.00 19.74
C THR A 274 -11.99 17.06 20.58
N VAL A 275 -12.42 17.54 21.76
CA VAL A 275 -13.29 16.81 22.67
C VAL A 275 -14.72 17.36 22.62
N PRO A 276 -15.75 16.53 22.87
CA PRO A 276 -17.13 16.99 22.86
C PRO A 276 -17.37 18.05 23.94
N ASN A 277 -18.18 19.05 23.61
CA ASN A 277 -18.58 20.07 24.59
C ASN A 277 -19.38 19.43 25.75
N GLU A 278 -19.25 20.00 26.95
CA GLU A 278 -20.05 19.57 28.09
C GLU A 278 -21.56 19.58 27.79
N GLY A 279 -22.24 18.49 28.16
CA GLY A 279 -23.69 18.35 27.99
C GLY A 279 -24.14 17.83 26.62
N VAL A 280 -23.22 17.60 25.68
CA VAL A 280 -23.52 16.83 24.46
C VAL A 280 -23.75 15.36 24.83
N ALA A 281 -24.77 14.75 24.25
CA ALA A 281 -25.04 13.33 24.45
C ALA A 281 -24.03 12.49 23.64
N VAL A 282 -23.06 11.91 24.35
CA VAL A 282 -22.00 11.06 23.80
C VAL A 282 -22.12 9.62 24.32
N PRO A 283 -21.64 8.60 23.57
CA PRO A 283 -21.55 7.25 24.09
C PRO A 283 -20.65 7.20 25.32
N HIS A 284 -20.96 6.32 26.27
CA HIS A 284 -20.13 6.09 27.47
C HIS A 284 -19.66 4.64 27.48
N VAL A 285 -18.37 4.44 27.77
CA VAL A 285 -17.77 3.11 27.94
C VAL A 285 -17.52 2.89 29.43
N CYS A 286 -18.07 1.80 29.98
CA CYS A 286 -17.79 1.39 31.35
C CYS A 286 -16.63 0.39 31.35
N LEU A 287 -15.53 0.78 31.99
CA LEU A 287 -14.34 -0.07 32.17
C LEU A 287 -14.30 -0.59 33.60
N LEU A 288 -14.17 -1.91 33.74
CA LEU A 288 -14.02 -2.58 35.03
C LEU A 288 -12.60 -3.17 35.11
N ASP A 289 -11.69 -2.41 35.72
CA ASP A 289 -10.26 -2.71 35.71
C ASP A 289 -9.57 -2.27 37.02
N THR A 290 -8.25 -2.16 37.04
CA THR A 290 -7.41 -1.87 38.23
C THR A 290 -7.49 -0.45 38.77
N GLY A 291 -8.23 0.43 38.07
CA GLY A 291 -8.34 1.86 38.35
C GLY A 291 -8.04 2.67 37.09
N VAL A 292 -7.90 3.98 37.21
CA VAL A 292 -7.45 4.83 36.10
C VAL A 292 -6.66 6.04 36.60
N ASN A 293 -5.53 6.35 35.96
CA ASN A 293 -4.81 7.60 36.19
C ASN A 293 -5.45 8.77 35.42
N ILE A 294 -6.50 9.37 35.97
CA ILE A 294 -7.18 10.51 35.34
C ILE A 294 -6.34 11.78 35.26
N ALA A 295 -5.17 11.84 35.94
CA ALA A 295 -4.23 12.94 35.82
C ALA A 295 -3.31 12.79 34.59
N HIS A 296 -3.37 11.67 33.87
CA HIS A 296 -2.67 11.51 32.60
C HIS A 296 -3.17 12.56 31.60
N PRO A 297 -2.30 13.36 30.94
CA PRO A 297 -2.75 14.50 30.15
C PRO A 297 -3.74 14.17 29.02
N LEU A 298 -3.59 13.01 28.37
CA LEU A 298 -4.55 12.56 27.34
C LEU A 298 -5.90 12.09 27.90
N LEU A 299 -5.97 11.66 29.16
CA LEU A 299 -7.20 11.15 29.78
C LEU A 299 -7.97 12.23 30.54
N ALA A 300 -7.26 13.21 31.11
CA ALA A 300 -7.83 14.27 31.94
C ALA A 300 -8.99 15.05 31.28
N PRO A 301 -8.99 15.31 29.95
CA PRO A 301 -10.12 15.99 29.30
C PRO A 301 -11.36 15.11 29.11
N LEU A 302 -11.22 13.79 29.19
CA LEU A 302 -12.22 12.80 28.77
C LEU A 302 -12.85 12.04 29.94
N ILE A 303 -12.18 11.97 31.09
CA ILE A 303 -12.63 11.22 32.27
C ILE A 303 -12.80 12.18 33.44
N ARG A 304 -14.03 12.29 33.96
CA ARG A 304 -14.31 13.10 35.15
C ARG A 304 -14.16 12.26 36.41
N ASP A 305 -13.69 12.90 37.48
CA ASP A 305 -13.54 12.26 38.80
C ASP A 305 -14.84 11.59 39.29
N VAL A 306 -15.99 12.24 39.03
CA VAL A 306 -17.33 11.73 39.40
C VAL A 306 -17.73 10.45 38.68
N ASP A 307 -17.10 10.14 37.54
CA ASP A 307 -17.36 8.93 36.75
C ASP A 307 -16.43 7.77 37.15
N THR A 308 -15.52 8.01 38.12
CA THR A 308 -14.66 6.96 38.66
C THR A 308 -15.30 6.31 39.88
N HIS A 309 -15.31 4.99 39.92
CA HIS A 309 -15.98 4.23 40.97
C HIS A 309 -15.11 3.05 41.43
N THR A 310 -15.26 2.69 42.69
CA THR A 310 -14.61 1.52 43.28
C THR A 310 -15.62 0.66 44.02
N VAL A 311 -15.38 -0.65 44.06
CA VAL A 311 -16.28 -1.61 44.72
C VAL A 311 -16.15 -1.51 46.25
N GLY A 312 -14.97 -1.14 46.75
CA GLY A 312 -14.68 -1.02 48.18
C GLY A 312 -14.72 0.44 48.64
N PRO A 313 -15.55 0.84 49.63
CA PRO A 313 -15.64 2.23 50.08
C PRO A 313 -14.35 2.84 50.66
N GLY A 314 -13.36 2.00 50.99
CA GLY A 314 -12.04 2.43 51.48
C GLY A 314 -10.93 2.27 50.45
N TRP A 315 -11.25 1.90 49.21
CA TRP A 315 -10.29 1.78 48.11
C TRP A 315 -10.24 3.10 47.34
N GLY A 316 -9.11 3.35 46.69
CA GLY A 316 -9.01 4.42 45.69
C GLY A 316 -9.63 4.00 44.37
N THR A 317 -9.70 4.95 43.43
CA THR A 317 -10.06 4.74 42.02
C THR A 317 -8.84 4.87 41.09
N ASP A 318 -7.70 5.23 41.67
CA ASP A 318 -6.41 5.37 41.01
C ASP A 318 -5.83 4.02 40.62
N ASP A 319 -5.16 4.00 39.47
CA ASP A 319 -4.55 2.80 38.94
C ASP A 319 -3.17 2.57 39.55
N GLN A 320 -3.02 1.43 40.23
CA GLN A 320 -1.78 1.02 40.87
C GLN A 320 -1.00 -0.03 40.04
N GLU A 321 -1.63 -0.62 39.03
CA GLU A 321 -1.05 -1.68 38.20
C GLU A 321 -0.72 -1.21 36.77
N GLY A 322 -1.33 -0.11 36.33
CA GLY A 322 -1.14 0.48 34.99
C GLY A 322 -2.13 -0.03 33.95
N HIS A 323 -2.64 -1.26 34.13
CA HIS A 323 -3.51 -1.94 33.17
C HIS A 323 -4.81 -1.17 32.90
N GLY A 324 -5.48 -0.66 33.95
CA GLY A 324 -6.71 0.09 33.78
C GLY A 324 -6.53 1.43 33.05
N THR A 325 -5.39 2.10 33.23
CA THR A 325 -5.02 3.31 32.50
C THR A 325 -4.74 3.01 31.02
N GLU A 326 -4.05 1.91 30.72
CA GLU A 326 -3.83 1.44 29.35
C GLU A 326 -5.16 1.11 28.65
N MET A 327 -6.07 0.41 29.34
CA MET A 327 -7.40 0.08 28.81
C MET A 327 -8.27 1.31 28.58
N ALA A 328 -8.16 2.33 29.46
CA ALA A 328 -8.83 3.61 29.26
C ALA A 328 -8.32 4.34 28.01
N GLY A 329 -7.00 4.33 27.79
CA GLY A 329 -6.40 4.85 26.55
C GLY A 329 -6.92 4.12 25.32
N LEU A 330 -6.91 2.78 25.31
CA LEU A 330 -7.40 1.98 24.19
C LEU A 330 -8.89 2.21 23.91
N ALA A 331 -9.72 2.36 24.95
CA ALA A 331 -11.15 2.60 24.79
C ALA A 331 -11.47 3.97 24.18
N LEU A 332 -10.65 4.99 24.47
CA LEU A 332 -10.85 6.36 24.00
C LEU A 332 -10.20 6.60 22.63
N PHE A 333 -9.03 6.03 22.40
CA PHE A 333 -8.20 6.36 21.23
C PHE A 333 -8.01 5.20 20.26
N GLY A 334 -8.31 3.96 20.65
CA GLY A 334 -8.00 2.79 19.85
C GLY A 334 -6.49 2.60 19.68
N ASP A 335 -6.05 2.30 18.46
CA ASP A 335 -4.63 2.23 18.13
C ASP A 335 -4.03 3.64 18.06
N LEU A 336 -3.21 3.99 19.06
CA LEU A 336 -2.54 5.29 19.13
C LEU A 336 -1.42 5.45 18.10
N THR A 337 -0.90 4.36 17.52
CA THR A 337 0.20 4.42 16.55
C THR A 337 -0.13 5.32 15.34
N PRO A 338 -1.22 5.08 14.57
CA PRO A 338 -1.59 5.95 13.45
C PRO A 338 -2.03 7.34 13.92
N VAL A 339 -2.57 7.44 15.14
CA VAL A 339 -2.98 8.72 15.72
C VAL A 339 -1.75 9.60 15.95
N LEU A 340 -0.67 9.05 16.53
CA LEU A 340 0.57 9.78 16.82
C LEU A 340 1.43 10.02 15.57
N ASP A 341 1.49 9.06 14.64
CA ASP A 341 2.32 9.14 13.42
C ASP A 341 1.82 10.19 12.42
N LEU A 342 0.50 10.41 12.35
CA LEU A 342 -0.10 11.33 11.37
C LEU A 342 -0.49 12.67 12.00
N PRO A 343 -0.16 13.81 11.36
CA PRO A 343 -0.49 15.15 11.87
C PRO A 343 -1.95 15.55 11.61
N ALA A 344 -2.87 14.58 11.54
CA ALA A 344 -4.27 14.80 11.24
C ALA A 344 -5.05 15.24 12.50
N PRO A 345 -6.10 16.08 12.35
CA PRO A 345 -7.02 16.37 13.45
C PRO A 345 -7.63 15.10 14.05
N VAL A 346 -7.81 15.07 15.37
CA VAL A 346 -8.37 13.92 16.09
C VAL A 346 -9.66 14.35 16.77
N GLU A 347 -10.78 13.75 16.36
CA GLU A 347 -12.07 13.93 17.04
C GLU A 347 -12.30 12.72 17.96
N VAL A 348 -12.50 12.98 19.25
CA VAL A 348 -12.94 11.95 20.20
C VAL A 348 -14.46 12.08 20.34
N GLU A 349 -15.19 11.00 20.05
CA GLU A 349 -16.67 10.99 20.01
C GLU A 349 -17.34 10.59 21.32
#